data_AF-I5C925-F1
#
_entry.id   AF-I5C925-F1
#
_cell.length_a   1.000
_cell.length_b   1.000
_cell.length_c   1.000
_cell.angle_alpha   90.00
_cell.angle_beta   90.00
_cell.angle_gamma   90.00
#
_symmetry.space_group_name_H-M   'P 1'
#
loop_
_entity.id
_entity.type
_entity.pdbx_description
1 polymer ?
#
loop_
_entity_poly.entity_id
_entity_poly.type
_entity_poly.pdbx_seq_one_letter_code
_entity_poly.pdbx_strand_id
1 'polypeptide(L)'
;MKIAFIIQGEGRGHLSQALALAPILEAAGWEICAVLIGQSRRRSLPAYVQAGFKKPIVRFASPNFALQRGAVAFPMDAPWAKICCAYPNFYVVSASCTAA
;
A
#
# COMPACT_ATOMS: atom_id res chain seq x y z
N MET A 1 -14.96 -2.75 -10.86
CA MET A 1 -14.91 -1.86 -9.65
C MET A 1 -13.48 -1.41 -9.45
N LYS A 2 -13.20 -0.16 -9.05
CA LYS A 2 -11.82 0.34 -8.89
C LYS A 2 -11.36 0.28 -7.43
N ILE A 3 -10.12 -0.13 -7.19
CA ILE A 3 -9.53 -0.25 -5.84
C ILE A 3 -8.11 0.27 -5.77
N ALA A 4 -7.73 0.71 -4.58
CA ALA A 4 -6.35 1.01 -4.24
C ALA A 4 -5.91 0.14 -3.06
N PHE A 5 -4.71 -0.41 -3.16
CA PHE A 5 -4.09 -1.15 -2.07
C PHE A 5 -3.33 -0.20 -1.17
N ILE A 6 -3.52 -0.33 0.15
CA ILE A 6 -2.69 0.37 1.13
C ILE A 6 -2.01 -0.69 2.00
N ILE A 7 -0.71 -0.86 1.78
CA ILE A 7 0.11 -1.86 2.46
C ILE A 7 0.85 -1.17 3.59
N GLN A 8 0.42 -1.44 4.82
CA GLN A 8 0.99 -0.85 6.03
C GLN A 8 2.25 -1.63 6.46
N GLY A 9 3.39 -1.30 5.87
CA GLY A 9 4.70 -1.80 6.31
C GLY A 9 5.53 -2.50 5.24
N GLU A 10 6.83 -2.60 5.51
CA GLU A 10 7.83 -3.27 4.66
C GLU A 10 7.98 -4.77 4.98
N GLY A 11 7.14 -5.30 5.87
CA GLY A 11 7.13 -6.71 6.21
C GLY A 11 6.85 -7.56 4.97
N ARG A 12 7.72 -8.53 4.68
CA ARG A 12 7.58 -9.40 3.50
C ARG A 12 6.20 -10.08 3.46
N GLY A 13 5.60 -10.37 4.63
CA GLY A 13 4.26 -10.93 4.75
C GLY A 13 3.17 -10.04 4.14
N HIS A 14 3.11 -8.74 4.48
CA HIS A 14 2.10 -7.82 3.96
C HIS A 14 2.21 -7.63 2.45
N LEU A 15 3.45 -7.51 1.95
CA LEU A 15 3.72 -7.37 0.52
C LEU A 15 3.35 -8.64 -0.27
N SER A 16 3.70 -9.81 0.24
CA SER A 16 3.38 -11.08 -0.41
C SER A 16 1.87 -11.38 -0.38
N GLN A 17 1.18 -11.05 0.71
CA GLN A 17 -0.29 -11.20 0.79
C GLN A 17 -1.01 -10.28 -0.19
N ALA A 18 -0.58 -9.02 -0.29
CA ALA A 18 -1.14 -8.09 -1.25
C ALA A 18 -0.92 -8.58 -2.70
N LEU A 19 0.28 -9.10 -3.01
CA LEU A 19 0.56 -9.70 -4.31
C LEU A 19 -0.28 -10.95 -4.59
N ALA A 20 -0.54 -11.78 -3.59
CA ALA A 20 -1.39 -12.96 -3.74
C ALA A 20 -2.88 -12.59 -3.90
N LEU A 21 -3.33 -11.51 -3.25
CA LEU A 21 -4.71 -11.03 -3.34
C LEU A 21 -5.00 -10.32 -4.67
N ALA A 22 -4.00 -9.68 -5.27
CA ALA A 22 -4.16 -8.94 -6.52
C ALA A 22 -4.83 -9.76 -7.66
N PRO A 23 -4.33 -10.93 -8.06
CA PRO A 23 -4.93 -11.71 -9.14
C PRO A 23 -6.33 -12.22 -8.80
N ILE A 24 -6.64 -12.45 -7.51
CA ILE A 24 -7.97 -12.89 -7.07
C ILE A 24 -8.99 -11.77 -7.31
N LEU A 25 -8.64 -10.53 -6.95
CA LEU A 25 -9.51 -9.37 -7.16
C LEU A 25 -9.63 -9.03 -8.65
N GLU A 26 -8.53 -9.10 -9.40
CA GLU A 26 -8.56 -8.92 -10.86
C GLU A 26 -9.46 -9.95 -11.55
N ALA A 27 -9.37 -11.23 -11.16
CA ALA A 27 -10.24 -12.29 -11.67
C ALA A 27 -11.71 -12.07 -11.31
N ALA A 28 -12.00 -11.42 -10.17
CA ALA A 28 -13.35 -11.02 -9.77
C ALA A 28 -13.87 -9.74 -10.46
N GLY A 29 -13.12 -9.17 -11.42
CA GLY A 29 -13.53 -7.96 -12.16
C GLY A 29 -13.20 -6.63 -11.46
N TRP A 30 -12.31 -6.65 -10.48
CA TRP A 30 -11.81 -5.46 -9.80
C TRP A 30 -10.54 -4.95 -10.49
N GLU A 31 -10.42 -3.64 -10.60
CA GLU A 31 -9.26 -2.97 -11.18
C GLU A 31 -8.43 -2.36 -10.06
N ILE A 32 -7.19 -2.83 -9.91
CA ILE A 32 -6.21 -2.20 -9.02
C ILE A 32 -5.66 -0.98 -9.72
N CYS A 33 -5.99 0.21 -9.21
CA CYS A 33 -5.62 1.48 -9.81
C CYS A 33 -4.32 2.04 -9.23
N ALA A 34 -4.05 1.80 -7.94
CA ALA A 34 -2.85 2.27 -7.27
C ALA A 34 -2.47 1.34 -6.11
N VAL A 35 -1.17 1.29 -5.80
CA VAL A 35 -0.63 0.55 -4.65
C VAL A 35 0.19 1.50 -3.80
N LEU A 36 -0.24 1.74 -2.57
CA LEU A 36 0.44 2.56 -1.60
C LEU A 36 1.20 1.65 -0.65
N ILE A 37 2.50 1.89 -0.51
CA ILE A 37 3.35 1.08 0.35
C ILE A 37 4.02 1.96 1.40
N GLY A 38 3.69 1.68 2.66
CA GLY A 38 4.35 2.27 3.80
C GLY A 38 5.71 1.60 4.01
N GLN A 39 6.81 2.35 3.88
CA GLN A 39 8.17 1.83 4.07
C GLN A 39 9.04 2.77 4.90
N SER A 40 10.18 2.28 5.39
CA SER A 40 11.20 3.13 6.03
C SER A 40 12.02 3.90 4.97
N ARG A 41 12.59 5.07 5.32
CA ARG A 41 13.43 5.86 4.40
C ARG A 41 14.69 5.11 3.92
N ARG A 42 15.12 4.07 4.64
CA ARG A 42 16.41 3.41 4.42
C ARG A 42 16.32 2.14 3.56
N ARG A 43 15.11 1.62 3.30
CA ARG A 43 14.93 0.33 2.63
C ARG A 43 14.42 0.51 1.21
N SER A 44 15.10 -0.13 0.27
CA SER A 44 14.61 -0.25 -1.10
C SER A 44 13.45 -1.25 -1.16
N LEU A 45 12.40 -0.92 -1.92
CA LEU A 45 11.29 -1.83 -2.16
C LEU A 45 11.80 -3.11 -2.84
N PRO A 46 11.47 -4.31 -2.33
CA PRO A 46 11.94 -5.56 -2.91
C PRO A 46 11.58 -5.69 -4.39
N ALA A 47 12.49 -6.25 -5.19
CA ALA A 47 12.32 -6.35 -6.64
C ALA A 47 11.05 -7.13 -7.05
N TYR A 48 10.68 -8.16 -6.29
CA TYR A 48 9.49 -8.96 -6.55
C TYR A 48 8.17 -8.15 -6.43
N VAL A 49 8.16 -7.09 -5.62
CA VAL A 49 6.99 -6.21 -5.48
C VAL A 49 6.85 -5.30 -6.69
N GLN A 50 7.99 -4.76 -7.17
CA GLN A 50 8.02 -3.94 -8.38
C GLN A 50 7.66 -4.75 -9.62
N ALA A 51 8.08 -6.03 -9.68
CA ALA A 51 7.70 -6.92 -10.76
C ALA A 51 6.25 -7.44 -10.65
N GLY A 52 5.75 -7.61 -9.43
CA GLY A 52 4.44 -8.19 -9.18
C GLY A 52 3.26 -7.22 -9.35
N PHE A 53 3.43 -5.93 -9.01
CA PHE A 53 2.40 -4.92 -9.26
C PHE A 53 2.67 -4.18 -10.57
N LYS A 54 1.80 -4.38 -11.55
CA LYS A 54 1.86 -3.70 -12.87
C LYS A 54 1.30 -2.27 -12.86
N LYS A 55 0.99 -1.73 -11.69
CA LYS A 55 0.25 -0.49 -11.47
C LYS A 55 1.11 0.51 -10.69
N PRO A 56 0.78 1.82 -10.70
CA PRO A 56 1.58 2.83 -10.02
C PRO A 56 1.77 2.49 -8.54
N ILE A 57 3.03 2.35 -8.11
CA ILE A 57 3.40 2.17 -6.71
C ILE A 57 3.75 3.54 -6.12
N VAL A 58 2.98 3.99 -5.14
CA VAL A 58 3.24 5.20 -4.36
C VAL A 58 3.83 4.80 -3.02
N ARG A 59 5.04 5.27 -2.72
CA ARG A 59 5.72 4.99 -1.45
C ARG A 59 5.41 6.10 -0.46
N PHE A 60 5.11 5.75 0.78
CA PHE A 60 4.96 6.69 1.89
C PHE A 60 5.68 6.18 3.13
N ALA A 61 5.93 7.05 4.12
CA ALA A 61 6.58 6.65 5.36
C ALA A 61 5.59 5.85 6.24
N SER A 62 5.93 4.61 6.63
CA SER A 62 5.02 3.80 7.44
C SER A 62 4.92 4.29 8.90
N PRO A 63 3.71 4.29 9.51
CA PRO A 63 3.49 4.67 10.92
C PRO A 63 4.36 3.91 11.92
N ASN A 64 4.67 2.64 11.65
CA ASN A 64 5.48 1.80 12.54
C ASN A 64 6.91 2.33 12.75
N PHE A 65 7.41 3.21 11.88
CA PHE A 65 8.73 3.84 12.04
C PHE A 65 8.67 5.27 12.56
N ALA A 66 7.50 5.93 12.52
CA ALA A 66 7.31 7.30 12.99
C ALA A 66 7.02 7.36 14.51
N LEU A 67 6.45 6.29 15.08
CA LEU A 67 6.09 6.21 16.50
C LEU A 67 7.26 6.02 17.47
N GLN A 68 8.51 5.82 16.99
CA GLN A 68 9.63 5.56 17.90
C GLN A 68 10.06 6.75 18.77
N ARG A 69 9.60 7.99 18.51
CA ARG A 69 9.84 9.15 19.41
C ARG A 69 8.72 10.21 19.28
N GLY A 70 7.59 9.99 19.94
CA GLY A 70 6.66 11.06 20.35
C GLY A 70 6.17 12.04 19.28
N ALA A 71 5.81 11.57 18.07
CA ALA A 71 5.37 12.45 16.99
C ALA A 71 3.88 12.31 16.62
N VAL A 72 3.30 13.50 16.44
CA VAL A 72 2.05 13.96 15.82
C VAL A 72 1.48 13.08 14.70
N ALA A 73 0.15 13.08 14.58
CA ALA A 73 -0.62 12.39 13.55
C ALA A 73 -0.02 12.55 12.14
N PHE A 74 -0.01 11.43 11.40
CA PHE A 74 0.73 11.29 10.14
C PHE A 74 0.05 12.05 8.99
N PRO A 75 0.79 12.89 8.23
CA PRO A 75 0.26 13.56 7.05
C PRO A 75 0.18 12.54 5.90
N MET A 76 -0.91 11.75 5.91
CA MET A 76 -1.33 10.95 4.76
C MET A 76 -1.96 11.83 3.67
N ASP A 77 -2.23 13.10 3.99
CA ASP A 77 -2.91 14.11 3.19
C ASP A 77 -2.41 14.24 1.75
N ALA A 78 -1.10 14.35 1.48
CA ALA A 78 -0.61 14.58 0.12
C ALA A 78 -0.67 13.33 -0.78
N PRO A 79 -0.21 12.14 -0.37
CA PRO A 79 -0.42 10.90 -1.13
C PRO A 79 -1.90 10.58 -1.28
N TRP A 80 -2.68 10.75 -0.20
CA TRP A 80 -4.11 10.47 -0.17
C TRP A 80 -4.90 11.40 -1.09
N ALA A 81 -4.67 12.71 -1.02
CA ALA A 81 -5.30 13.68 -1.91
C ALA A 81 -5.00 13.36 -3.37
N LYS A 82 -3.76 12.98 -3.70
CA LYS A 82 -3.39 12.60 -5.06
C LYS A 82 -4.18 11.38 -5.57
N ILE A 83 -4.43 10.41 -4.70
CA ILE A 83 -5.21 9.21 -5.05
C ILE A 83 -6.69 9.51 -5.13
N CYS A 84 -7.24 10.24 -4.16
CA CYS A 84 -8.65 10.67 -4.17
C CYS A 84 -8.97 11.55 -5.38
N CYS A 85 -8.04 12.43 -5.78
CA CYS A 85 -8.19 13.23 -7.00
C CYS A 85 -8.03 12.40 -8.28
N ALA A 86 -7.08 11.46 -8.32
CA ALA A 86 -6.85 10.62 -9.52
C ALA A 86 -7.94 9.55 -9.70
N TYR A 87 -8.55 9.09 -8.61
CA TYR A 87 -9.54 8.02 -8.59
C TYR A 87 -10.68 8.43 -7.64
N PRO A 88 -11.77 9.03 -8.12
CA PRO A 88 -12.86 9.50 -7.26
C PRO A 88 -13.78 8.37 -6.72
N ASN A 89 -13.74 7.17 -7.33
CA ASN A 89 -14.62 6.04 -6.99
C ASN A 89 -13.80 4.77 -6.72
N PHE A 90 -13.06 4.72 -5.59
CA PHE A 90 -12.23 3.56 -5.24
C PHE A 90 -12.49 3.07 -3.81
N TYR A 91 -12.31 1.77 -3.60
CA TYR A 91 -12.31 1.17 -2.27
C TYR A 91 -10.89 0.94 -1.78
N VAL A 92 -10.69 1.12 -0.48
CA VAL A 92 -9.41 0.87 0.21
C VAL A 92 -9.37 -0.57 0.67
N VAL A 93 -8.33 -1.30 0.25
CA VAL A 93 -8.02 -2.63 0.76
C VAL A 93 -6.71 -2.55 1.54
N SER A 94 -6.77 -2.89 2.84
CA SER A 94 -5.61 -2.94 3.73
C SER A 94 -5.30 -4.38 4.11
N ALA A 95 -4.02 -4.75 4.05
CA ALA A 95 -3.53 -6.06 4.48
C ALA A 95 -2.62 -5.87 5.71
N SER A 96 -3.10 -6.35 6.86
CA SER A 96 -2.39 -6.32 8.13
C SER A 96 -2.23 -7.75 8.62
N CYS A 97 -0.99 -8.24 8.64
CA CYS A 97 -0.63 -9.50 9.29
C CYS A 97 -0.16 -9.18 10.71
N THR A 98 -0.96 -9.57 11.70
CA THR A 98 -0.50 -9.69 13.09
C THR A 98 0.26 -11.00 13.17
N ALA A 99 1.55 -10.97 13.52
CA ALA A 99 2.23 -12.19 13.94
C ALA A 99 1.57 -12.64 15.24
N ALA A 100 1.12 -13.90 15.27
CA ALA A 100 0.52 -14.53 16.44
C ALA A 100 1.49 -14.55 17.63
#